data_AF-A0A955JC64-F1
#
_entry.id   AF-A0A955JC64-F1
#
_cell.length_a   1.000
_cell.length_b   1.000
_cell.length_c   1.000
_cell.angle_alpha   90.00
_cell.angle_beta   90.00
_cell.angle_gamma   90.00
#
_symmetry.space_group_name_H-M   'P 1'
#
loop_
_entity.id
_entity.type
_entity.pdbx_description
1 polymer ?
#
loop_
_entity_poly.entity_id
_entity_poly.type
_entity_poly.pdbx_seq_one_letter_code
_entity_poly.pdbx_strand_id
1 'polypeptide(L)'
;MNTPPARCHDCRQGKTDATKPEIRQLAEQVSSQETERANVYAALLTSWNESYLNITDFPETGGCNGYPTFSGMLPHIDVGKYRLSSGESVDTTFLTLLIEHHKKATDLVKLEGAKIGFGELVKLREASQKEYKAEISTLEALQKSFL
;
A
#
# COMPACT_ATOMS: atom_id res chain seq x y z
N MET A 1 -7.24 2.46 -21.90
CA MET A 1 -7.72 3.31 -20.79
C MET A 1 -6.58 3.35 -19.78
N ASN A 2 -5.88 4.48 -19.68
CA ASN A 2 -4.70 4.62 -18.83
C ASN A 2 -5.14 4.65 -17.38
N THR A 3 -5.02 3.53 -16.69
CA THR A 3 -5.09 3.50 -15.22
C THR A 3 -3.92 4.33 -14.71
N PRO A 4 -4.13 5.39 -13.92
CA PRO A 4 -3.03 6.16 -13.35
C PRO A 4 -2.16 5.25 -12.49
N PRO A 5 -0.84 5.50 -12.40
CA PRO A 5 0.07 4.67 -11.63
C PRO A 5 -0.43 4.56 -10.18
N ALA A 6 -0.56 3.31 -9.73
CA ALA A 6 -0.84 2.86 -8.37
C ALA A 6 -1.61 3.86 -7.48
N ARG A 7 -2.90 4.04 -7.76
CA ARG A 7 -3.80 4.50 -6.69
C ARG A 7 -3.89 3.37 -5.66
N CYS A 8 -3.78 3.70 -4.37
CA CYS A 8 -4.12 2.77 -3.30
C CYS A 8 -5.58 2.31 -3.50
N HIS A 9 -5.76 1.16 -4.16
CA HIS A 9 -7.08 0.60 -4.46
C HIS A 9 -7.81 0.25 -3.16
N ASP A 10 -7.05 -0.19 -2.17
CA ASP A 10 -7.54 -0.60 -0.85
C ASP A 10 -7.92 0.60 0.04
N CYS A 11 -7.52 1.82 -0.31
CA CYS A 11 -7.91 3.01 0.44
C CYS A 11 -9.30 3.54 0.04
N ARG A 12 -9.87 3.09 -1.10
CA ARG A 12 -11.12 3.66 -1.63
C ARG A 12 -12.27 3.57 -0.62
N GLN A 13 -12.53 2.36 -0.12
CA GLN A 13 -13.62 2.10 0.81
C GLN A 13 -13.42 2.84 2.15
N GLY A 14 -12.17 3.03 2.58
CA GLY A 14 -11.84 3.78 3.79
C GLY A 14 -12.12 5.27 3.64
N LYS A 15 -11.99 5.83 2.43
CA LYS A 15 -12.31 7.24 2.17
C LYS A 15 -13.81 7.51 2.15
N THR A 16 -14.61 6.58 1.62
CA THR A 16 -16.04 6.82 1.35
C THR A 16 -16.96 6.20 2.40
N ASP A 17 -16.63 5.02 2.91
CA ASP A 17 -17.58 4.17 3.64
C ASP A 17 -17.23 4.03 5.12
N ALA A 18 -16.05 4.50 5.53
CA ALA A 18 -15.66 4.59 6.93
C ALA A 18 -16.62 5.52 7.69
N THR A 19 -17.03 5.14 8.90
CA THR A 19 -18.00 5.94 9.67
C THR A 19 -17.31 7.11 10.37
N LYS A 20 -16.04 6.96 10.72
CA LYS A 20 -15.28 7.97 11.48
C LYS A 20 -14.54 8.94 10.54
N PRO A 21 -14.67 10.27 10.73
CA PRO A 21 -13.97 11.25 9.89
C PRO A 21 -12.46 11.11 9.95
N GLU A 22 -11.89 10.73 11.09
CA GLU A 22 -10.46 10.50 11.27
C GLU A 22 -9.95 9.36 10.37
N ILE A 23 -10.76 8.32 10.16
CA ILE A 23 -10.42 7.20 9.27
C ILE A 23 -10.49 7.61 7.80
N ARG A 24 -11.49 8.40 7.42
CA ARG A 24 -11.57 8.94 6.05
C ARG A 24 -10.35 9.81 5.73
N GLN A 25 -9.99 10.71 6.64
CA GLN A 25 -8.82 11.57 6.49
C GLN A 25 -7.52 10.76 6.40
N LEU A 26 -7.37 9.73 7.23
CA LEU A 26 -6.22 8.84 7.17
C LEU A 26 -6.13 8.09 5.84
N ALA A 27 -7.26 7.57 5.34
CA ALA A 27 -7.30 6.88 4.05
C ALA A 27 -6.97 7.80 2.87
N GLU A 28 -7.33 9.08 2.94
CA GLU A 28 -6.89 10.10 1.99
C GLU A 28 -5.39 10.34 2.04
N GLN A 29 -4.85 10.55 3.25
CA GLN A 29 -3.43 10.79 3.46
C GLN A 29 -2.57 9.63 2.95
N VAL A 30 -2.85 8.41 3.39
CA VAL A 30 -2.12 7.19 2.99
C VAL A 30 -2.16 7.03 1.47
N SER A 31 -3.35 7.23 0.87
CA SER A 31 -3.48 7.13 -0.58
C SER A 31 -2.68 8.19 -1.35
N SER A 32 -2.52 9.41 -0.81
CA SER A 32 -1.67 10.44 -1.43
C SER A 32 -0.21 10.01 -1.37
N GLN A 33 0.26 9.59 -0.20
CA GLN A 33 1.64 9.17 0.03
C GLN A 33 2.03 7.96 -0.85
N GLU A 34 1.16 6.96 -0.96
CA GLU A 34 1.36 5.83 -1.88
C GLU A 34 1.44 6.27 -3.34
N THR A 35 0.59 7.22 -3.75
CA THR A 35 0.59 7.76 -5.13
C THR A 35 1.87 8.54 -5.42
N GLU A 36 2.32 9.37 -4.48
CA GLU A 36 3.56 10.14 -4.60
C GLU A 36 4.78 9.20 -4.74
N ARG A 37 4.85 8.16 -3.91
CA ARG A 37 5.89 7.13 -4.03
C ARG A 37 5.84 6.39 -5.36
N ALA A 38 4.65 6.00 -5.82
CA ALA A 38 4.49 5.35 -7.12
C ALA A 38 4.96 6.24 -8.28
N ASN A 39 4.75 7.55 -8.19
CA ASN A 39 5.23 8.50 -9.20
C ASN A 39 6.76 8.56 -9.26
N VAL A 40 7.46 8.43 -8.13
CA VAL A 40 8.93 8.33 -8.11
C VAL A 40 9.39 7.09 -8.88
N TYR A 41 8.80 5.92 -8.60
CA TYR A 41 9.12 4.70 -9.34
C TYR A 41 8.83 4.83 -10.85
N ALA A 42 7.67 5.38 -11.22
CA ALA A 42 7.30 5.59 -12.61
C ALA A 42 8.27 6.53 -13.35
N ALA A 43 8.71 7.61 -12.68
CA ALA A 43 9.69 8.53 -13.23
C ALA A 43 11.05 7.86 -13.46
N LEU A 44 11.50 7.03 -12.51
CA LEU A 44 12.75 6.27 -12.65
C LEU A 44 12.70 5.28 -13.81
N LEU A 45 11.63 4.48 -13.88
CA LEU A 45 11.39 3.54 -14.99
C LEU A 45 11.40 4.28 -16.34
N THR A 46 10.74 5.43 -16.42
CA THR A 46 10.71 6.26 -17.63
C THR A 46 12.12 6.78 -17.98
N SER A 47 12.89 7.23 -16.99
CA SER A 47 14.26 7.72 -17.20
C SER A 47 15.23 6.63 -17.70
N TRP A 48 14.95 5.37 -17.36
CA TRP A 48 15.69 4.20 -17.82
C TRP A 48 15.16 3.62 -19.13
N ASN A 49 14.14 4.26 -19.71
CA ASN A 49 13.47 3.81 -20.94
C ASN A 49 12.89 2.39 -20.81
N GLU A 50 12.38 2.05 -19.63
CA GLU A 50 11.77 0.77 -19.32
C GLU A 50 10.31 0.73 -19.78
N SER A 51 9.87 -0.45 -20.25
CA SER A 51 8.53 -0.63 -20.82
C SER A 51 7.53 -1.29 -19.87
N TYR A 52 7.98 -1.84 -18.74
CA TYR A 52 7.16 -2.54 -17.75
C TYR A 52 6.48 -1.55 -16.79
N LEU A 53 5.49 -0.82 -17.32
CA LEU A 53 4.70 0.14 -16.56
C LEU A 53 3.38 -0.47 -16.03
N ASN A 54 3.03 -1.67 -16.49
CA ASN A 54 1.86 -2.40 -16.00
C ASN A 54 2.29 -3.57 -15.12
N ILE A 55 1.51 -3.83 -14.07
CA ILE A 55 1.77 -4.96 -13.17
C ILE A 55 1.70 -6.31 -13.89
N THR A 56 0.92 -6.38 -14.98
CA THR A 56 0.80 -7.56 -15.84
C THR A 56 2.05 -7.84 -16.68
N ASP A 57 2.99 -6.91 -16.73
CA ASP A 57 4.27 -7.08 -17.44
C ASP A 57 5.26 -7.90 -16.59
N PHE A 58 4.97 -8.11 -15.30
CA PHE A 58 5.78 -8.92 -14.39
C PHE A 58 5.39 -10.40 -14.44
N PRO A 59 6.32 -11.35 -14.18
CA PRO A 59 5.98 -12.76 -14.07
C PRO A 59 4.95 -13.00 -12.96
N GLU A 60 3.91 -13.76 -13.27
CA GLU A 60 2.98 -14.29 -12.27
C GLU A 60 3.71 -15.25 -11.34
N THR A 61 3.61 -15.02 -10.04
CA THR A 61 4.25 -15.85 -9.00
C THR A 61 3.24 -16.77 -8.30
N GLY A 62 2.01 -16.86 -8.82
CA GLY A 62 0.92 -17.66 -8.28
C GLY A 62 -0.40 -16.91 -8.26
N GLY A 63 -1.42 -17.48 -7.64
CA GLY A 63 -2.70 -16.82 -7.39
C GLY A 63 -3.27 -17.15 -6.01
N CYS A 64 -3.96 -16.19 -5.41
CA CYS A 64 -4.63 -16.36 -4.13
C CYS A 64 -6.10 -15.96 -4.27
N ASN A 65 -7.02 -16.81 -3.79
CA ASN A 65 -8.46 -16.57 -3.84
C ASN A 65 -9.01 -16.22 -5.24
N GLY A 66 -8.42 -16.78 -6.30
CA GLY A 66 -8.85 -16.57 -7.69
C GLY A 66 -8.28 -15.33 -8.38
N TYR A 67 -7.34 -14.62 -7.76
CA TYR A 67 -6.66 -13.46 -8.36
C TYR A 67 -5.17 -13.76 -8.62
N PRO A 68 -4.62 -13.35 -9.78
CA PRO A 68 -3.19 -13.48 -10.06
C PRO A 68 -2.38 -12.57 -9.12
N THR A 69 -1.21 -13.06 -8.73
CA THR A 69 -0.19 -12.30 -7.98
C THR A 69 1.08 -12.22 -8.79
N PHE A 70 1.69 -11.04 -8.80
CA PHE A 70 2.88 -10.74 -9.60
C PHE A 70 4.10 -10.54 -8.71
N SER A 71 5.28 -10.78 -9.29
CA SER A 71 6.56 -10.52 -8.62
C SER A 71 6.63 -9.09 -8.05
N GLY A 72 7.10 -8.94 -6.82
CA GLY A 72 7.22 -7.63 -6.16
C GLY A 72 5.94 -7.13 -5.48
N MET A 73 4.80 -7.80 -5.65
CA MET A 73 3.62 -7.56 -4.82
C MET A 73 3.84 -8.11 -3.40
N LEU A 74 3.24 -7.46 -2.41
CA LEU A 74 3.19 -8.03 -1.07
C LEU A 74 2.41 -9.35 -1.08
N PRO A 75 2.81 -10.34 -0.26
CA PRO A 75 2.02 -11.55 -0.08
C PRO A 75 0.57 -11.18 0.25
N HIS A 76 -0.37 -11.76 -0.50
CA HIS A 76 -1.78 -11.35 -0.48
C HIS A 76 -2.31 -11.24 0.96
N ILE A 77 -2.87 -10.08 1.28
CA ILE A 77 -3.65 -9.86 2.50
C ILE A 77 -5.10 -10.14 2.14
N ASP A 78 -5.82 -10.93 2.94
CA ASP A 78 -7.23 -11.21 2.67
C ASP A 78 -8.10 -9.95 2.85
N VAL A 79 -8.30 -9.23 1.74
CA VAL A 79 -9.19 -8.08 1.63
C VAL A 79 -10.66 -8.47 1.42
N GLY A 80 -10.98 -9.77 1.38
CA GLY A 80 -12.35 -10.27 1.19
C GLY A 80 -13.29 -9.78 2.28
N LYS A 81 -12.85 -9.84 3.55
CA LYS A 81 -13.60 -9.30 4.69
C LYS A 81 -13.82 -7.80 4.58
N TYR A 82 -12.84 -7.07 4.07
CA TYR A 82 -12.93 -5.62 3.92
C TYR A 82 -13.97 -5.23 2.88
N ARG A 83 -13.94 -5.85 1.70
CA ARG A 83 -14.93 -5.63 0.65
C ARG A 83 -16.38 -5.89 1.11
N LEU A 84 -16.56 -6.79 2.07
CA LEU A 84 -17.87 -7.13 2.63
C LEU A 84 -18.23 -6.31 3.88
N SER A 85 -17.28 -5.54 4.41
CA SER A 85 -17.50 -4.71 5.60
C SER A 85 -18.40 -3.51 5.28
N SER A 86 -19.21 -3.13 6.26
CA SER A 86 -20.09 -1.96 6.21
C SER A 86 -20.26 -1.33 7.60
N GLY A 87 -20.61 -0.05 7.64
CA GLY A 87 -20.69 0.71 8.90
C GLY A 87 -19.37 0.66 9.68
N GLU A 88 -19.44 0.54 11.01
CA GLU A 88 -18.24 0.56 11.88
C GLU A 88 -17.25 -0.58 11.59
N SER A 89 -17.69 -1.66 10.94
CA SER A 89 -16.79 -2.73 10.52
C SER A 89 -15.81 -2.28 9.43
N VAL A 90 -16.13 -1.23 8.66
CA VAL A 90 -15.20 -0.61 7.70
C VAL A 90 -14.01 0.01 8.44
N ASP A 91 -14.28 0.75 9.51
CA ASP A 91 -13.23 1.44 10.28
C ASP A 91 -12.25 0.42 10.89
N THR A 92 -12.78 -0.60 11.57
CA THR A 92 -11.98 -1.63 12.24
C THR A 92 -11.21 -2.50 11.25
N THR A 93 -11.83 -2.89 10.14
CA THR A 93 -11.18 -3.72 9.13
C THR A 93 -10.13 -2.93 8.36
N PHE A 94 -10.39 -1.65 8.02
CA PHE A 94 -9.40 -0.78 7.38
C PHE A 94 -8.14 -0.64 8.23
N LEU A 95 -8.29 -0.29 9.52
CA LEU A 95 -7.15 -0.15 10.44
C LEU A 95 -6.33 -1.45 10.52
N THR A 96 -7.01 -2.59 10.70
CA THR A 96 -6.37 -3.90 10.85
C THR A 96 -5.56 -4.26 9.61
N LEU A 97 -6.16 -4.12 8.42
CA LEU A 97 -5.51 -4.49 7.17
C LEU A 97 -4.36 -3.54 6.82
N LEU A 98 -4.51 -2.24 7.06
CA LEU A 98 -3.47 -1.28 6.73
C LEU A 98 -2.24 -1.43 7.64
N ILE A 99 -2.44 -1.77 8.92
CA ILE A 99 -1.34 -2.15 9.83
C ILE A 99 -0.60 -3.37 9.29
N GLU A 100 -1.32 -4.42 8.89
CA GLU A 100 -0.71 -5.63 8.34
C GLU A 100 0.04 -5.34 7.03
N HIS A 101 -0.56 -4.53 6.15
CA HIS A 101 0.01 -4.09 4.88
C HIS A 101 1.33 -3.35 5.10
N HIS A 102 1.36 -2.34 5.96
CA HIS A 102 2.59 -1.58 6.22
C HIS A 102 3.67 -2.42 6.94
N LYS A 103 3.30 -3.36 7.81
CA LYS A 103 4.25 -4.29 8.44
C LYS A 103 4.92 -5.18 7.38
N LYS A 104 4.12 -5.81 6.51
CA LYS A 104 4.65 -6.61 5.40
C LYS A 104 5.47 -5.77 4.41
N ALA A 105 5.02 -4.55 4.09
CA ALA A 105 5.75 -3.60 3.25
C ALA A 105 7.13 -3.28 3.84
N THR A 106 7.18 -2.99 5.13
CA THR A 106 8.43 -2.71 5.85
C THR A 106 9.39 -3.90 5.77
N ASP A 107 8.90 -5.12 5.93
CA ASP A 107 9.74 -6.32 5.88
C ASP A 107 10.22 -6.65 4.47
N LEU A 108 9.36 -6.50 3.45
CA LEU A 108 9.76 -6.62 2.04
C LEU A 108 10.85 -5.61 1.68
N VAL A 109 10.65 -4.35 2.07
CA VAL A 109 11.61 -3.27 1.80
C VAL A 109 12.94 -3.48 2.53
N LYS A 110 12.95 -4.10 3.72
CA LYS A 110 14.19 -4.51 4.39
C LYS A 110 14.90 -5.64 3.63
N LEU A 111 14.18 -6.67 3.22
CA LEU A 111 14.75 -7.87 2.58
C LEU A 111 15.27 -7.57 1.17
N GLU A 112 14.41 -7.02 0.33
CA GLU A 112 14.71 -6.78 -1.09
C GLU A 112 15.43 -5.45 -1.30
N GLY A 113 15.05 -4.41 -0.54
CA GLY A 113 15.67 -3.10 -0.65
C GLY A 113 17.12 -3.05 -0.17
N ALA A 114 17.60 -4.04 0.60
CA ALA A 114 19.02 -4.15 0.96
C ALA A 114 19.92 -4.44 -0.25
N LYS A 115 19.36 -5.02 -1.32
CA LYS A 115 20.09 -5.36 -2.55
C LYS A 115 20.23 -4.16 -3.51
N ILE A 116 19.51 -3.07 -3.25
CA ILE A 116 19.45 -1.90 -4.12
C ILE A 116 20.53 -0.89 -3.72
N GLY A 117 21.48 -0.64 -4.64
CA GLY A 117 22.56 0.34 -4.46
C GLY A 117 22.33 1.69 -5.14
N PHE A 118 21.22 1.87 -5.87
CA PHE A 118 20.94 3.12 -6.57
C PHE A 118 20.52 4.21 -5.57
N GLY A 119 21.31 5.29 -5.49
CA GLY A 119 21.21 6.26 -4.39
C GLY A 119 19.83 6.91 -4.19
N GLU A 120 19.08 7.15 -5.27
CA GLU A 120 17.72 7.69 -5.16
C GLU A 120 16.74 6.68 -4.58
N LEU A 121 16.84 5.41 -4.99
CA LEU A 121 16.03 4.32 -4.43
C LEU A 121 16.41 4.02 -2.98
N VAL A 122 17.68 4.18 -2.59
CA VAL A 122 18.11 4.09 -1.19
C VAL A 122 17.43 5.16 -0.34
N LYS A 123 17.39 6.41 -0.81
CA LYS A 123 16.69 7.50 -0.12
C LYS A 123 15.18 7.24 -0.03
N LEU A 124 14.56 6.80 -1.13
CA LEU A 124 13.14 6.46 -1.17
C LEU A 124 12.80 5.32 -0.20
N ARG A 125 13.65 4.30 -0.13
CA ARG A 125 13.54 3.18 0.81
C ARG A 125 13.52 3.65 2.26
N GLU A 126 14.48 4.50 2.64
CA GLU A 126 14.60 5.03 4.00
C GLU A 126 13.41 5.94 4.38
N ALA A 127 12.99 6.81 3.47
CA ALA A 127 11.80 7.64 3.65
C ALA A 127 10.54 6.78 3.84
N SER A 128 10.32 5.81 2.96
CA SER A 128 9.15 4.91 3.02
C SER A 128 9.10 4.11 4.31
N GLN A 129 10.24 3.59 4.78
CA GLN A 129 10.29 2.87 6.06
C GLN A 129 9.97 3.77 7.26
N LYS A 130 10.34 5.05 7.21
CA LYS A 130 10.01 6.01 8.27
C LYS A 130 8.52 6.34 8.24
N GLU A 131 7.96 6.56 7.06
CA GLU A 131 6.52 6.82 6.84
C GLU A 131 5.68 5.66 7.32
N TYR A 132 5.95 4.43 6.85
CA TYR A 132 5.22 3.24 7.29
C TYR A 132 5.23 3.04 8.80
N LYS A 133 6.37 3.30 9.48
CA LYS A 133 6.43 3.22 10.95
C LYS A 133 5.57 4.28 11.63
N ALA A 134 5.56 5.51 11.10
CA ALA A 134 4.72 6.59 11.61
C ALA A 134 3.23 6.29 11.38
N GLU A 135 2.86 5.82 10.19
CA GLU A 135 1.50 5.42 9.85
C GLU A 135 1.02 4.25 10.74
N ILE A 136 1.83 3.20 10.93
CA ILE A 136 1.51 2.11 11.87
C ILE A 136 1.24 2.65 13.28
N SER A 137 2.06 3.59 13.77
CA SER A 137 1.88 4.16 15.10
C SER A 137 0.55 4.91 15.23
N THR A 138 0.20 5.71 14.21
CA THR A 138 -1.10 6.41 14.12
C THR A 138 -2.27 5.43 14.05
N LEU A 139 -2.16 4.40 13.21
CA LEU A 139 -3.17 3.36 13.04
C LEU A 139 -3.43 2.59 14.35
N GLU A 140 -2.36 2.16 15.04
CA GLU A 140 -2.46 1.45 16.32
C GLU A 140 -3.03 2.34 17.43
N ALA A 141 -2.73 3.65 17.42
CA ALA A 141 -3.33 4.60 18.36
C ALA A 141 -4.84 4.79 18.11
N LEU A 142 -5.25 4.95 16.85
CA LEU A 142 -6.66 5.04 16.47
C LEU A 142 -7.42 3.75 16.80
N GLN A 143 -6.83 2.59 16.49
CA GLN A 143 -7.43 1.30 16.79
C GLN A 143 -7.68 1.15 18.30
N LYS A 144 -6.74 1.55 19.15
CA LYS A 144 -6.91 1.55 20.61
C LYS A 144 -7.95 2.55 21.09
N SER A 145 -8.07 3.70 20.45
CA SER A 145 -9.05 4.74 20.84
C SER A 145 -10.50 4.38 20.53
N PHE A 146 -10.72 3.36 19.70
CA PHE A 146 -12.04 2.86 19.30
C PHE A 146 -12.44 1.57 20.02
N LEU A 147 -11.56 1.04 20.88
CA LEU A 147 -11.82 -0.05 21.83
C LEU A 147 -12.18 0.53 23.20
#